data_AF-A0A964HVU4-F1
#
_entry.id   AF-A0A964HVU4-F1
#
_cell.length_a   1.000
_cell.length_b   1.000
_cell.length_c   1.000
_cell.angle_alpha   90.00
_cell.angle_beta   90.00
_cell.angle_gamma   90.00
#
_symmetry.space_group_name_H-M   'P 1'
#
loop_
_entity.id
_entity.type
_entity.pdbx_description
1 polymer ?
#
loop_
_entity_poly.entity_id
_entity_poly.type
_entity_poly.pdbx_seq_one_letter_code
_entity_poly.pdbx_strand_id
1 'polypeptide(L)'
;MAWRASMPRAWELTGSSLPLIRGNTTMVCLLIGLRTRQNGWVNKEAVELFSAILALATLAGGIITLAALAFESRMTWTSAWLTQVRASGLWIICMITTGAMVGSLYFSENVGFAPCKLCWYQRIAVFSIAIISFVAALRNDKNIARYTIVLAPLGLVVSTYHYLLEWFPTLETNVCSLDVPCTAVWFRELGFVTLCFMAGCAFITVIAVSLAIMREQTTDSTSTLQEN
;
A
#
# COMPACT_ATOMS: atom_id res chain seq x y z
N MET A 1 -14.88 -13.90 -13.99
CA MET A 1 -13.63 -14.55 -13.54
C MET A 1 -13.48 -14.25 -12.06
N ALA A 2 -14.01 -15.15 -11.24
CA ALA A 2 -14.18 -14.99 -9.80
C ALA A 2 -13.14 -15.85 -9.09
N TRP A 3 -12.17 -15.21 -8.43
CA TRP A 3 -11.34 -15.90 -7.44
C TRP A 3 -12.10 -15.93 -6.12
N ARG A 4 -13.04 -16.89 -6.04
CA ARG A 4 -13.70 -17.29 -4.80
C ARG A 4 -12.82 -18.36 -4.16
N ALA A 5 -11.73 -17.96 -3.50
CA ALA A 5 -11.05 -18.84 -2.55
C ALA A 5 -11.82 -18.77 -1.23
N SER A 6 -12.91 -19.52 -1.16
CA SER A 6 -13.55 -19.88 0.10
C SER A 6 -12.60 -20.79 0.87
N MET A 7 -11.72 -20.21 1.69
CA MET A 7 -11.15 -20.96 2.81
C MET A 7 -12.25 -21.07 3.89
N PRO A 8 -12.64 -22.28 4.32
CA PRO A 8 -13.51 -22.43 5.47
C PRO A 8 -12.80 -21.88 6.71
N ARG A 9 -13.54 -21.11 7.51
CA ARG A 9 -13.04 -20.57 8.79
C ARG A 9 -12.87 -21.75 9.76
N ALA A 10 -11.74 -21.82 10.46
CA ALA A 10 -11.41 -22.94 11.34
C ALA A 10 -12.45 -23.25 12.44
N TRP A 11 -13.32 -22.29 12.79
CA TRP A 11 -14.39 -22.49 13.77
C TRP A 11 -15.64 -23.21 13.22
N GLU A 12 -15.79 -23.36 11.90
CA GLU A 12 -16.90 -24.10 11.26
C GLU A 12 -16.69 -25.63 11.29
N LEU A 13 -15.51 -26.11 11.70
CA LEU A 13 -15.19 -27.55 11.81
C LEU A 13 -15.41 -28.14 13.22
N THR A 14 -15.83 -27.33 14.20
CA THR A 14 -16.12 -27.79 15.58
C THR A 14 -17.60 -28.12 15.78
N GLY A 15 -18.21 -28.79 14.80
CA GLY A 15 -19.58 -29.27 14.85
C GLY A 15 -19.65 -30.74 14.47
N SER A 16 -19.95 -31.59 15.46
CA SER A 16 -20.29 -33.02 15.39
C SER A 16 -19.16 -34.07 15.46
N SER A 17 -19.31 -34.93 16.49
CA SER A 17 -18.75 -36.28 16.68
C SER A 17 -17.23 -36.47 16.82
N LEU A 18 -16.75 -36.53 18.06
CA LEU A 18 -15.53 -37.26 18.41
C LEU A 18 -15.86 -38.34 19.47
N PRO A 19 -15.51 -39.62 19.21
CA PRO A 19 -15.71 -40.69 20.18
C PRO A 19 -14.69 -40.57 21.32
N LEU A 20 -15.16 -40.90 22.53
CA LEU A 20 -14.38 -41.05 23.75
C LEU A 20 -13.24 -42.06 23.56
N ILE A 21 -12.01 -41.58 23.34
CA ILE A 21 -10.79 -42.35 23.61
C ILE A 21 -10.27 -41.93 24.99
N ARG A 22 -10.49 -42.83 25.94
CA ARG A 22 -10.10 -42.75 27.34
C ARG A 22 -8.58 -42.94 27.45
N GLY A 23 -7.83 -41.85 27.38
CA GLY A 23 -6.37 -41.85 27.57
C GLY A 23 -5.85 -40.45 27.91
N ASN A 24 -5.67 -40.19 29.20
CA ASN A 24 -4.86 -39.10 29.77
C ASN A 24 -5.10 -37.67 29.24
N THR A 25 -6.33 -37.18 29.39
CA THR A 25 -6.79 -35.86 28.91
C THR A 25 -6.03 -34.68 29.53
N THR A 26 -5.45 -34.84 30.72
CA THR A 26 -4.70 -33.78 31.42
C THR A 26 -3.36 -33.47 30.76
N MET A 27 -2.67 -34.47 30.22
CA MET A 27 -1.34 -34.28 29.61
C MET A 27 -1.43 -33.68 28.19
N VAL A 28 -2.47 -34.04 27.44
CA VAL A 28 -2.79 -33.42 26.14
C VAL A 28 -3.25 -31.97 26.33
N CYS A 29 -4.06 -31.68 27.34
CA CYS A 29 -4.48 -30.31 27.65
C CYS A 29 -3.30 -29.44 28.12
N LEU A 30 -2.32 -30.00 28.83
CA LEU A 30 -1.11 -29.28 29.25
C LEU A 30 -0.17 -28.99 28.06
N LEU A 31 0.00 -29.93 27.12
CA LEU A 31 0.82 -29.72 25.93
C LEU A 31 0.16 -28.78 24.90
N ILE A 32 -1.18 -28.81 24.77
CA ILE A 32 -1.92 -27.85 23.96
C ILE A 32 -1.93 -26.48 24.64
N GLY A 33 -2.18 -26.42 25.95
CA GLY A 33 -2.19 -25.18 26.74
C GLY A 33 -0.83 -24.47 26.82
N LEU A 34 0.28 -25.23 26.82
CA LEU A 34 1.64 -24.69 26.75
C LEU A 34 2.07 -24.29 25.34
N ARG A 35 1.48 -24.87 24.27
CA ARG A 35 1.70 -24.40 22.89
C ARG A 35 0.90 -23.12 22.57
N THR A 36 -0.17 -22.85 23.30
CA THR A 36 -0.92 -21.59 23.17
C THR A 36 -0.39 -20.44 24.04
N ARG A 37 0.64 -20.67 24.85
CA ARG A 37 1.28 -19.61 25.65
C ARG A 37 2.51 -19.07 24.92
N GLN A 38 2.39 -17.85 24.40
CA GLN A 38 3.47 -16.97 23.91
C GLN A 38 4.16 -17.35 22.60
N ASN A 39 3.41 -17.38 21.51
CA ASN A 39 3.95 -16.72 20.31
C ASN A 39 3.62 -15.24 20.50
N GLY A 40 4.63 -14.39 20.67
CA GLY A 40 4.47 -12.94 20.73
C GLY A 40 3.82 -12.46 19.43
N TRP A 41 2.50 -12.34 19.44
CA TRP A 41 1.76 -11.71 18.37
C TRP A 41 2.28 -10.29 18.28
N VAL A 42 2.90 -9.93 17.15
CA VAL A 42 3.35 -8.57 16.89
C VAL A 42 2.21 -7.62 17.27
N ASN A 43 2.48 -6.67 18.17
CA ASN A 43 1.47 -5.76 18.69
C ASN A 43 0.81 -5.04 17.49
N LYS A 44 -0.48 -5.29 17.25
CA LYS A 44 -1.19 -4.77 16.07
C LYS A 44 -1.12 -3.25 16.00
N GLU A 45 -1.36 -2.60 17.13
CA GLU A 45 -1.22 -1.15 17.33
C GLU A 45 0.18 -0.64 16.97
N ALA A 46 1.24 -1.39 17.31
CA ALA A 46 2.61 -1.00 16.96
C ALA A 46 2.85 -1.07 15.45
N VAL A 47 2.27 -2.06 14.75
CA VAL A 47 2.38 -2.17 13.28
C VAL A 47 1.57 -1.09 12.60
N GLU A 48 0.36 -0.81 13.07
CA GLU A 48 -0.50 0.25 12.57
C GLU A 48 0.19 1.60 12.71
N LEU A 49 0.69 1.94 13.90
CA LEU A 49 1.42 3.18 14.15
C LEU A 49 2.71 3.28 13.31
N PHE A 50 3.52 2.21 13.25
CA PHE A 50 4.73 2.19 12.45
C PHE A 50 4.42 2.45 10.96
N SER A 51 3.38 1.79 10.45
CA SER A 51 2.96 1.95 9.07
C SER A 51 2.43 3.36 8.78
N ALA A 52 1.71 3.97 9.73
CA ALA A 52 1.24 5.35 9.65
C ALA A 52 2.40 6.36 9.61
N ILE A 53 3.41 6.19 10.46
CA ILE A 53 4.60 7.05 10.48
C ILE A 53 5.37 6.94 9.16
N LEU A 54 5.54 5.72 8.64
CA LEU A 54 6.16 5.51 7.33
C LEU A 54 5.35 6.18 6.22
N ALA A 55 4.03 6.07 6.23
CA ALA A 55 3.19 6.73 5.23
C ALA A 55 3.36 8.26 5.27
N LEU A 56 3.38 8.87 6.45
CA LEU A 56 3.62 10.31 6.60
C LEU A 56 5.02 10.72 6.12
N ALA A 57 6.05 9.92 6.44
CA ALA A 57 7.41 10.16 5.95
C ALA A 57 7.48 10.06 4.42
N THR A 58 6.80 9.08 3.80
CA THR A 58 6.73 8.96 2.34
C THR A 58 6.00 10.13 1.70
N LEU A 59 4.91 10.61 2.31
CA LEU A 59 4.17 11.77 1.85
C LEU A 59 5.04 13.03 1.90
N ALA A 60 5.75 13.25 3.01
CA ALA A 60 6.67 14.37 3.17
C ALA A 60 7.75 14.36 2.07
N GLY A 61 8.38 13.22 1.83
CA GLY A 61 9.36 13.06 0.74
C GLY A 61 8.77 13.33 -0.66
N GLY A 62 7.54 12.87 -0.91
CA GLY A 62 6.81 13.14 -2.15
C GLY A 62 6.51 14.63 -2.34
N ILE A 63 6.02 15.30 -1.30
CA ILE A 63 5.73 16.75 -1.31
C ILE A 63 7.00 17.55 -1.51
N ILE A 64 8.10 17.22 -0.81
CA ILE A 64 9.40 17.89 -0.98
C ILE A 64 9.86 17.75 -2.44
N THR A 65 9.70 16.56 -3.04
CA THR A 65 10.07 16.33 -4.44
C THR A 65 9.20 17.13 -5.40
N LEU A 66 7.89 17.21 -5.20
CA LEU A 66 7.00 18.04 -6.02
C LEU A 66 7.30 19.53 -5.86
N ALA A 67 7.53 20.00 -4.64
CA ALA A 67 7.92 21.38 -4.38
C ALA A 67 9.27 21.70 -5.03
N ALA A 68 10.24 20.79 -4.94
CA ALA A 68 11.51 20.90 -5.64
C ALA A 68 11.30 21.05 -7.17
N LEU A 69 10.41 20.26 -7.78
CA LEU A 69 10.11 20.42 -9.22
C LEU A 69 9.44 21.77 -9.55
N ALA A 70 8.58 22.28 -8.67
CA ALA A 70 7.86 23.55 -8.89
C ALA A 70 8.72 24.80 -8.66
N PHE A 71 9.67 24.74 -7.73
CA PHE A 71 10.50 25.87 -7.29
C PHE A 71 11.94 25.81 -7.82
N GLU A 72 12.18 25.03 -8.88
CA GLU A 72 13.48 24.86 -9.52
C GLU A 72 14.17 26.20 -9.87
N SER A 73 13.39 27.24 -10.16
CA SER A 73 13.89 28.59 -10.50
C SER A 73 14.23 29.49 -9.29
N ARG A 74 13.89 29.10 -8.06
CA ARG A 74 13.98 30.00 -6.89
C ARG A 74 15.04 29.57 -5.87
N MET A 75 15.36 28.29 -5.76
CA MET A 75 16.18 27.77 -4.66
C MET A 75 17.31 26.88 -5.15
N THR A 76 18.53 27.12 -4.68
CA THR A 76 19.75 26.40 -5.11
C THR A 76 19.87 24.98 -4.56
N TRP A 77 19.28 24.66 -3.39
CA TRP A 77 19.29 23.30 -2.84
C TRP A 77 18.50 22.33 -3.73
N THR A 78 17.43 22.81 -4.36
CA THR A 78 16.47 22.02 -5.14
C THR A 78 17.13 21.09 -6.17
N SER A 79 18.18 21.56 -6.85
CA SER A 79 18.91 20.77 -7.84
C SER A 79 19.61 19.57 -7.22
N ALA A 80 20.24 19.73 -6.05
CA ALA A 80 20.91 18.65 -5.32
C ALA A 80 19.92 17.60 -4.80
N TRP A 81 18.72 18.01 -4.40
CA TRP A 81 17.66 17.07 -4.01
C TRP A 81 17.17 16.26 -5.22
N LEU A 82 16.89 16.94 -6.34
CA LEU A 82 16.39 16.29 -7.54
C LEU A 82 17.39 15.33 -8.17
N THR A 83 18.69 15.63 -8.16
CA THR A 83 19.72 14.70 -8.64
C THR A 83 19.76 13.43 -7.79
N GLN A 84 19.69 13.56 -6.46
CA GLN A 84 19.64 12.41 -5.55
C GLN A 84 18.39 11.55 -5.78
N VAL A 85 17.22 12.20 -5.90
CA VAL A 85 15.95 11.51 -6.16
C VAL A 85 15.94 10.83 -7.52
N ARG A 86 16.46 11.47 -8.58
CA ARG A 86 16.56 10.88 -9.92
C ARG A 86 17.51 9.68 -9.95
N ALA A 87 18.64 9.77 -9.26
CA ALA A 87 19.62 8.68 -9.15
C ALA A 87 19.03 7.46 -8.42
N SER A 88 18.26 7.69 -7.35
CA SER A 88 17.68 6.61 -6.54
C SER A 88 16.22 6.30 -6.87
N GLY A 89 15.65 6.94 -7.90
CA GLY A 89 14.21 7.01 -8.12
C GLY A 89 13.54 5.66 -8.34
N LEU A 90 14.21 4.76 -9.08
CA LEU A 90 13.70 3.40 -9.33
C LEU A 90 13.60 2.61 -8.02
N TRP A 91 14.64 2.67 -7.20
CA TRP A 91 14.68 1.99 -5.90
C TRP A 91 13.65 2.56 -4.93
N ILE A 92 13.45 3.88 -4.92
CA ILE A 92 12.43 4.54 -4.09
C ILE A 92 11.03 4.05 -4.47
N ILE A 93 10.68 4.07 -5.77
CA ILE A 93 9.38 3.59 -6.25
C ILE A 93 9.20 2.11 -5.89
N CYS A 94 10.23 1.29 -6.12
CA CYS A 94 10.20 -0.13 -5.79
C CYS A 94 9.93 -0.36 -4.30
N MET A 95 10.71 0.25 -3.40
CA MET A 95 10.57 0.05 -1.95
C MET A 95 9.21 0.51 -1.42
N ILE A 96 8.70 1.64 -1.89
CA ILE A 96 7.38 2.16 -1.45
C ILE A 96 6.28 1.21 -1.91
N THR A 97 6.31 0.76 -3.16
CA THR A 97 5.23 -0.04 -3.76
C THR A 97 5.25 -1.48 -3.27
N THR A 98 6.42 -2.09 -3.09
CA THR A 98 6.54 -3.40 -2.44
C THR A 98 6.18 -3.33 -0.97
N GLY A 99 6.60 -2.28 -0.25
CA GLY A 99 6.21 -2.05 1.14
C GLY A 99 4.69 -1.92 1.30
N ALA A 100 4.04 -1.14 0.42
CA ALA A 100 2.58 -1.01 0.40
C ALA A 100 1.88 -2.34 0.05
N MET A 101 2.44 -3.12 -0.88
CA MET A 101 1.92 -4.44 -1.24
C MET A 101 1.99 -5.43 -0.07
N VAL A 102 3.15 -5.53 0.58
CA VAL A 102 3.36 -6.40 1.74
C VAL A 102 2.50 -5.95 2.92
N GLY A 103 2.43 -4.65 3.19
CA GLY A 103 1.56 -4.08 4.23
C GLY A 103 0.09 -4.43 4.00
N SER A 104 -0.40 -4.24 2.78
CA SER A 104 -1.78 -4.60 2.42
C SER A 104 -2.07 -6.09 2.63
N LEU A 105 -1.10 -6.96 2.31
CA LEU A 105 -1.23 -8.41 2.49
C LEU A 105 -1.23 -8.80 3.99
N TYR A 106 -0.35 -8.18 4.78
CA TYR A 106 -0.28 -8.39 6.22
C TYR A 106 -1.59 -8.04 6.93
N PHE A 107 -2.19 -6.90 6.61
CA PHE A 107 -3.48 -6.50 7.19
C PHE A 107 -4.62 -7.45 6.80
N SER A 108 -4.59 -8.01 5.59
CA SER A 108 -5.61 -8.95 5.12
C SER A 108 -5.50 -10.33 5.78
N GLU A 109 -4.30 -10.92 5.81
CA GLU A 109 -4.10 -12.31 6.25
C GLU A 109 -3.93 -12.44 7.77
N ASN A 110 -3.14 -11.54 8.38
CA ASN A 110 -2.82 -11.65 9.81
C ASN A 110 -3.81 -10.92 10.71
N VAL A 111 -4.32 -9.75 10.27
CA VAL A 111 -5.27 -8.95 11.06
C VAL A 111 -6.72 -9.28 10.71
N GLY A 112 -6.98 -9.73 9.49
CA GLY A 112 -8.30 -10.16 9.04
C GLY A 112 -9.18 -9.03 8.49
N PHE A 113 -8.58 -7.91 8.04
CA PHE A 113 -9.32 -6.81 7.43
C PHE A 113 -9.76 -7.18 6.00
N ALA A 114 -11.07 -7.39 5.83
CA ALA A 114 -11.64 -7.72 4.54
C ALA A 114 -11.66 -6.47 3.62
N PRO A 115 -11.09 -6.55 2.39
CA PRO A 115 -11.06 -5.41 1.48
C PRO A 115 -12.43 -5.15 0.86
N CYS A 116 -12.82 -3.88 0.77
CA CYS A 116 -13.99 -3.46 -0.02
C CYS A 116 -13.65 -3.38 -1.52
N LYS A 117 -14.67 -3.09 -2.35
CA LYS A 117 -14.51 -2.97 -3.81
C LYS A 117 -13.54 -1.86 -4.21
N LEU A 118 -13.59 -0.70 -3.56
CA LEU A 118 -12.65 0.41 -3.81
C LEU A 118 -11.22 0.09 -3.40
N CYS A 119 -11.02 -0.55 -2.25
CA CYS A 119 -9.71 -1.08 -1.84
C CYS A 119 -9.14 -2.06 -2.87
N TRP A 120 -9.99 -2.88 -3.49
CA TRP A 120 -9.54 -3.84 -4.49
C TRP A 120 -8.99 -3.15 -5.75
N TYR A 121 -9.64 -2.08 -6.21
CA TYR A 121 -9.11 -1.25 -7.30
C TYR A 121 -7.78 -0.59 -6.94
N GLN A 122 -7.64 -0.08 -5.72
CA GLN A 122 -6.36 0.46 -5.24
C GLN A 122 -5.25 -0.60 -5.23
N ARG A 123 -5.55 -1.82 -4.75
CA ARG A 123 -4.60 -2.95 -4.75
C ARG A 123 -4.13 -3.33 -6.14
N ILE A 124 -5.03 -3.39 -7.14
CA ILE A 124 -4.63 -3.69 -8.53
C ILE A 124 -3.63 -2.66 -9.04
N ALA A 125 -3.90 -1.37 -8.81
CA ALA A 125 -3.01 -0.30 -9.23
C ALA A 125 -1.64 -0.40 -8.53
N VAL A 126 -1.59 -0.54 -7.20
CA VAL A 126 -0.34 -0.66 -6.45
C VAL A 126 0.45 -1.91 -6.86
N PHE A 127 -0.21 -3.07 -6.97
CA PHE A 127 0.47 -4.34 -7.24
C PHE A 127 1.05 -4.36 -8.65
N SER A 128 0.33 -3.81 -9.62
CA SER A 128 0.83 -3.65 -10.99
C SER A 128 2.07 -2.75 -11.02
N ILE A 129 2.04 -1.62 -10.32
CA ILE A 129 3.20 -0.73 -10.22
C ILE A 129 4.37 -1.43 -9.52
N ALA A 130 4.12 -2.20 -8.44
CA ALA A 130 5.15 -2.91 -7.69
C ALA A 130 5.90 -3.93 -8.55
N ILE A 131 5.18 -4.69 -9.40
CA ILE A 131 5.80 -5.68 -10.29
C ILE A 131 6.63 -4.98 -11.37
N ILE A 132 6.07 -3.93 -12.00
CA ILE A 132 6.76 -3.20 -13.06
C ILE A 132 8.00 -2.49 -12.48
N SER A 133 7.90 -1.88 -11.30
CA SER A 133 9.00 -1.17 -10.63
C SER A 133 10.11 -2.10 -10.17
N PHE A 134 9.76 -3.29 -9.69
CA PHE A 134 10.74 -4.31 -9.35
C PHE A 134 11.56 -4.75 -10.57
N VAL A 135 10.89 -5.04 -11.70
CA VAL A 135 11.60 -5.41 -12.95
C VAL A 135 12.44 -4.27 -13.48
N ALA A 136 11.92 -3.04 -13.45
CA ALA A 136 12.67 -1.85 -13.88
C ALA A 136 13.90 -1.59 -13.01
N ALA A 137 13.81 -1.79 -11.70
CA ALA A 137 14.95 -1.64 -10.78
C ALA A 137 16.06 -2.67 -11.10
N LEU A 138 15.70 -3.92 -11.44
CA LEU A 138 16.68 -4.93 -11.86
C LEU A 138 17.34 -4.60 -13.20
N ARG A 139 16.60 -3.99 -14.13
CA ARG A 139 17.10 -3.63 -15.48
C ARG A 139 17.68 -2.21 -15.56
N ASN A 140 17.60 -1.42 -14.50
CA ASN A 140 17.92 0.02 -14.48
C ASN A 140 17.24 0.82 -15.62
N ASP A 141 16.02 0.44 -16.00
CA ASP A 141 15.30 1.10 -17.10
C ASP A 141 14.40 2.23 -16.61
N LYS A 142 14.78 3.48 -16.92
CA LYS A 142 14.04 4.70 -16.55
C LYS A 142 12.73 4.89 -17.33
N ASN A 143 12.48 4.12 -18.40
CA ASN A 143 11.24 4.22 -19.20
C ASN A 143 9.99 3.82 -18.42
N ILE A 144 10.14 3.17 -17.25
CA ILE A 144 9.05 2.87 -16.34
C ILE A 144 8.18 4.09 -16.00
N ALA A 145 8.79 5.27 -15.91
CA ALA A 145 8.11 6.49 -15.48
C ALA A 145 6.90 6.83 -16.37
N ARG A 146 6.91 6.43 -17.66
CA ARG A 146 5.80 6.62 -18.61
C ARG A 146 4.60 5.72 -18.31
N TYR A 147 4.82 4.53 -17.75
CA TYR A 147 3.75 3.62 -17.37
C TYR A 147 3.16 4.00 -16.01
N THR A 148 4.01 4.35 -15.06
CA THR A 148 3.58 4.70 -13.70
C THR A 148 2.82 6.02 -13.65
N ILE A 149 3.15 6.99 -14.50
CA ILE A 149 2.43 8.27 -14.54
C ILE A 149 0.98 8.14 -15.02
N VAL A 150 0.63 7.09 -15.75
CA VAL A 150 -0.76 6.82 -16.15
C VAL A 150 -1.51 6.09 -15.04
N LEU A 151 -0.86 5.11 -14.42
CA LEU A 151 -1.51 4.21 -13.47
C LEU A 151 -1.64 4.82 -12.06
N ALA A 152 -0.65 5.59 -11.62
CA ALA A 152 -0.63 6.16 -10.28
C ALA A 152 -1.71 7.23 -10.04
N PRO A 153 -2.03 8.15 -10.97
CA PRO A 153 -3.14 9.09 -10.80
C PRO A 153 -4.50 8.41 -10.73
N LEU A 154 -4.72 7.32 -11.47
CA LEU A 154 -5.96 6.55 -11.36
C LEU A 154 -6.13 5.96 -9.95
N GLY A 155 -5.06 5.37 -9.40
CA GLY A 155 -5.04 4.90 -8.02
C GLY A 155 -5.30 6.02 -7.02
N LEU A 156 -4.70 7.20 -7.24
CA LEU A 156 -4.87 8.38 -6.39
C LEU A 156 -6.31 8.91 -6.38
N VAL A 157 -6.97 8.96 -7.54
CA VAL A 157 -8.38 9.38 -7.64
C VAL A 157 -9.27 8.42 -6.86
N VAL A 158 -9.05 7.11 -7.01
CA VAL A 158 -9.81 6.08 -6.28
C VAL A 158 -9.57 6.18 -4.77
N SER A 159 -8.32 6.36 -4.32
CA SER A 159 -8.01 6.48 -2.89
C SER A 159 -8.58 7.76 -2.28
N THR A 160 -8.55 8.87 -3.02
CA THR A 160 -9.11 10.15 -2.58
C THR A 160 -10.62 10.07 -2.42
N TYR A 161 -11.30 9.47 -3.40
CA TYR A 161 -12.75 9.26 -3.33
C TYR A 161 -13.12 8.33 -2.18
N HIS A 162 -12.36 7.26 -1.96
CA HIS A 162 -12.58 6.34 -0.84
C HIS A 162 -12.34 7.03 0.51
N TYR A 163 -11.27 7.81 0.66
CA TYR A 163 -11.05 8.60 1.87
C TYR A 163 -12.20 9.59 2.14
N LEU A 164 -12.78 10.19 1.09
CA LEU A 164 -13.95 11.05 1.23
C LEU A 164 -15.19 10.28 1.72
N LEU A 165 -15.41 9.06 1.21
CA LEU A 165 -16.51 8.17 1.65
C LEU A 165 -16.37 7.77 3.12
N GLU A 166 -15.15 7.56 3.62
CA GLU A 166 -14.89 7.27 5.05
C GLU A 166 -15.31 8.42 5.98
N TRP A 167 -15.25 9.66 5.50
CA TRP A 167 -15.66 10.85 6.26
C TRP A 167 -17.13 11.19 6.08
N PHE A 168 -17.68 10.94 4.90
CA PHE A 168 -19.07 11.23 4.55
C PHE A 168 -19.80 9.96 4.11
N PRO A 169 -20.23 9.10 5.06
CA PRO A 169 -20.84 7.82 4.73
C PRO A 169 -22.21 7.94 4.04
N THR A 170 -22.83 9.13 4.07
CA THR A 170 -24.12 9.42 3.42
C THR A 170 -24.06 9.38 1.89
N LEU A 171 -22.86 9.37 1.30
CA LEU A 171 -22.68 9.27 -0.14
C LEU A 171 -22.81 7.83 -0.66
N GLU A 172 -22.74 6.80 0.19
CA GLU A 172 -23.01 5.42 -0.22
C GLU A 172 -24.50 5.10 -0.18
N THR A 173 -25.05 4.75 -1.34
CA THR A 173 -26.45 4.32 -1.49
C THR A 173 -26.64 2.79 -1.43
N ASN A 174 -25.54 2.03 -1.36
CA ASN A 174 -25.56 0.54 -1.36
C ASN A 174 -25.78 -0.04 0.04
N VAL A 175 -26.92 0.27 0.64
CA VAL A 175 -27.31 -0.20 1.99
C VAL A 175 -27.72 -1.67 2.05
N CYS A 176 -27.90 -2.34 0.90
CA CYS A 176 -28.34 -3.73 0.82
C CYS A 176 -27.43 -4.55 -0.12
N SER A 177 -26.16 -4.68 0.24
CA SER A 177 -25.21 -5.55 -0.47
C SER A 177 -24.53 -6.52 0.49
N LEU A 178 -24.19 -7.72 -0.01
CA LEU A 178 -23.47 -8.77 0.74
C LEU A 178 -21.96 -8.49 0.86
N ASP A 179 -21.49 -7.40 0.26
CA ASP A 179 -20.09 -7.00 0.30
C ASP A 179 -19.80 -6.11 1.52
N VAL A 180 -18.54 -6.06 1.93
CA VAL A 180 -18.09 -5.15 2.99
C VAL A 180 -18.26 -3.70 2.52
N PRO A 181 -18.96 -2.84 3.29
CA PRO A 181 -19.19 -1.45 2.89
C PRO A 181 -17.88 -0.67 2.83
N CYS A 182 -17.75 0.24 1.86
CA CYS A 182 -16.50 1.00 1.71
C CYS A 182 -16.39 2.12 2.75
N THR A 183 -17.50 2.46 3.41
CA THR A 183 -17.55 3.42 4.53
C THR A 183 -17.02 2.85 5.85
N ALA A 184 -16.82 1.53 5.95
CA ALA A 184 -16.28 0.92 7.16
C ALA A 184 -14.79 1.27 7.32
N VAL A 185 -14.46 1.88 8.46
CA VAL A 185 -13.09 2.24 8.83
C VAL A 185 -12.57 1.18 9.81
N TRP A 186 -11.56 0.41 9.38
CA TRP A 186 -10.95 -0.64 10.20
C TRP A 186 -10.16 -0.08 11.38
N PHE A 187 -9.35 0.94 11.13
CA PHE A 187 -8.61 1.68 12.14
C PHE A 187 -8.39 3.11 11.67
N ARG A 188 -8.15 4.00 12.63
CA ARG A 188 -7.86 5.41 12.41
C ARG A 188 -6.73 5.83 13.34
N GLU A 189 -5.50 5.65 12.86
CA GLU A 189 -4.33 6.05 13.61
C GLU A 189 -4.13 7.56 13.54
N LEU A 190 -3.62 8.15 14.62
CA LEU A 190 -3.41 9.61 14.75
C LEU A 190 -4.68 10.46 14.50
N GLY A 191 -5.87 9.87 14.52
CA GLY A 191 -7.15 10.55 14.30
C GLY A 191 -7.48 10.88 12.83
N PHE A 192 -6.57 10.65 11.87
CA PHE A 192 -6.80 10.92 10.45
C PHE A 192 -6.18 9.90 9.48
N VAL A 193 -5.17 9.12 9.91
CA VAL A 193 -4.51 8.15 9.05
C VAL A 193 -5.35 6.89 8.97
N THR A 194 -5.93 6.65 7.79
CA THR A 194 -6.65 5.43 7.43
C THR A 194 -5.88 4.64 6.39
N LEU A 195 -6.28 3.39 6.15
CA LEU A 195 -5.70 2.53 5.11
C LEU A 195 -5.69 3.19 3.73
N CYS A 196 -6.79 3.87 3.37
CA CYS A 196 -6.94 4.56 2.09
C CYS A 196 -6.03 5.78 1.99
N PHE A 197 -5.87 6.51 3.10
CA PHE A 197 -4.96 7.64 3.17
C PHE A 197 -3.50 7.20 2.91
N MET A 198 -3.07 6.11 3.54
CA MET A 198 -1.71 5.57 3.35
C MET A 198 -1.44 5.15 1.89
N ALA A 199 -2.42 4.52 1.24
CA ALA A 199 -2.33 4.20 -0.18
C ALA A 199 -2.24 5.47 -1.05
N GLY A 200 -3.02 6.50 -0.72
CA GLY A 200 -2.94 7.81 -1.36
C GLY A 200 -1.55 8.45 -1.24
N CYS A 201 -0.93 8.39 -0.07
CA CYS A 201 0.45 8.87 0.14
C CYS A 201 1.44 8.17 -0.80
N ALA A 202 1.35 6.84 -0.91
CA ALA A 202 2.21 6.07 -1.81
C ALA A 202 2.02 6.50 -3.28
N PHE A 203 0.78 6.68 -3.75
CA PHE A 203 0.53 7.13 -5.12
C PHE A 203 1.05 8.54 -5.39
N ILE A 204 0.88 9.48 -4.45
CA ILE A 204 1.43 10.85 -4.57
C ILE A 204 2.95 10.81 -4.74
N THR A 205 3.64 10.03 -3.91
CA THR A 205 5.10 9.93 -3.97
C THR A 205 5.56 9.24 -5.25
N VAL A 206 4.86 8.20 -5.72
CA VAL A 206 5.16 7.56 -7.01
C VAL A 206 5.00 8.54 -8.18
N ILE A 207 3.94 9.36 -8.17
CA ILE A 207 3.74 10.42 -9.18
C ILE A 207 4.89 11.42 -9.13
N ALA A 208 5.25 11.90 -7.94
CA ALA A 208 6.33 12.87 -7.74
C ALA A 208 7.67 12.39 -8.30
N VAL A 209 8.07 11.17 -7.96
CA VAL A 209 9.34 10.58 -8.43
C VAL A 209 9.28 10.28 -9.93
N SER A 210 8.14 9.78 -10.44
CA SER A 210 7.99 9.51 -11.89
C SER A 210 8.10 10.79 -12.71
N LEU A 211 7.48 11.89 -12.26
CA LEU A 211 7.62 13.21 -12.90
C LEU A 211 9.07 13.70 -12.86
N ALA A 212 9.78 13.51 -11.73
CA ALA A 212 11.18 13.91 -11.61
C ALA A 212 12.08 13.20 -12.63
N ILE A 213 11.85 11.90 -12.86
CA ILE A 213 12.57 11.09 -13.86
C ILE A 213 12.20 11.54 -15.28
N MET A 214 10.92 11.73 -15.58
CA MET A 214 10.48 12.14 -16.92
C MET A 214 11.05 13.49 -17.35
N ARG A 215 11.13 14.47 -16.44
CA ARG A 215 11.72 15.77 -16.76
C ARG A 215 13.21 15.68 -17.12
N GLU A 216 13.96 14.79 -16.47
CA GLU A 216 15.37 14.53 -16.82
C GLU A 216 15.49 14.01 -18.26
N GLN A 217 14.69 13.00 -18.61
CA GLN A 217 14.70 12.39 -19.95
C GLN A 217 14.34 13.39 -21.06
N THR A 218 13.41 14.32 -20.81
CA THR A 218 13.04 15.36 -21.78
C THR A 218 14.19 16.34 -22.01
N THR A 219 14.92 16.72 -20.95
CA THR A 219 16.09 17.61 -21.07
C THR A 219 17.20 16.95 -21.89
N ASP A 220 17.51 15.68 -21.60
CA ASP A 220 18.54 14.91 -22.33
C ASP A 220 18.16 14.71 -23.81
N SER A 221 16.87 14.50 -24.09
CA SER A 221 16.39 14.37 -25.48
C SER A 221 16.50 15.70 -26.24
N THR A 222 16.30 16.83 -25.57
CA THR A 222 16.37 18.14 -26.22
C THR A 222 17.81 18.54 -26.56
N SER A 223 18.77 18.26 -25.68
CA SER A 223 20.19 18.59 -25.92
C SER A 223 20.77 17.81 -27.10
N THR A 224 20.45 16.51 -27.22
CA THR A 224 20.92 15.68 -28.34
C THR A 224 20.43 16.18 -29.71
N LEU A 225 19.26 16.81 -29.77
CA LEU A 225 18.74 17.41 -31.01
C LEU A 225 19.40 18.74 -31.38
N GLN A 226 20.04 19.43 -30.43
CA GLN A 226 20.74 20.69 -30.70
C GLN A 226 22.18 20.50 -31.17
N GLU A 227 22.74 19.30 -31.01
CA GLU A 227 24.12 18.98 -31.38
C GLU A 227 24.25 18.35 -32.78
N ASN A 228 23.12 18.03 -33.42
CA ASN A 228 23.02 17.38 -34.74
C ASN A 228 22.42 18.34 -35.78
#